data_AF-A0A6G3MNB7-F1
#
_entry.id   AF-A0A6G3MNB7-F1
#
_cell.length_a   1.000
_cell.length_b   1.000
_cell.length_c   1.000
_cell.angle_alpha   90.00
_cell.angle_beta   90.00
_cell.angle_gamma   90.00
#
_symmetry.space_group_name_H-M   'P 1'
#
loop_
_entity.id
_entity.type
_entity.pdbx_description
1 polymer ?
#
loop_
_entity_poly.entity_id
_entity_poly.type
_entity_poly.pdbx_seq_one_letter_code
_entity_poly.pdbx_strand_id
1 'polypeptide(L)'
;LIIDISETIMAYDYHPNRLEVIIKLLENFLNNFFDQNPISQIGIIVTSNSKANIICDLTSDDHKLKTALKNISSAGGFPSIQNSIEIGVRVLEGVPSSSSREILIIYSSTTTCDPGDI
;
A
#
# COMPACT_ATOMS: atom_id res chain seq x y z
N LEU A 1 1.82 -3.27 3.26
CA LEU A 1 2.09 -2.05 2.46
C LEU A 1 0.78 -1.32 2.23
N ILE A 2 0.70 -0.05 2.59
CA ILE A 2 -0.45 0.83 2.31
C ILE A 2 -0.01 1.87 1.28
N ILE A 3 -0.79 2.09 0.23
CA ILE A 3 -0.48 3.03 -0.84
C ILE A 3 -1.61 4.05 -0.95
N ASP A 4 -1.28 5.32 -0.79
CA ASP A 4 -2.18 6.43 -1.07
C ASP A 4 -2.35 6.59 -2.58
N ILE A 5 -3.55 6.28 -3.08
CA ILE A 5 -3.95 6.48 -4.48
C ILE A 5 -5.01 7.58 -4.60
N SER A 6 -4.95 8.58 -3.71
CA SER A 6 -5.72 9.82 -3.82
C SER A 6 -5.35 10.62 -5.07
N GLU A 7 -6.13 11.64 -5.40
CA GLU A 7 -5.91 12.48 -6.59
C GLU A 7 -4.49 13.05 -6.69
N THR A 8 -3.82 13.26 -5.55
CA THR A 8 -2.46 13.82 -5.48
C THR A 8 -1.40 12.92 -6.11
N ILE A 9 -1.64 11.60 -6.19
CA ILE A 9 -0.67 10.66 -6.79
C ILE A 9 -0.56 10.82 -8.32
N MET A 10 -1.50 11.55 -8.94
CA MET A 10 -1.45 11.84 -10.37
C MET A 10 -0.63 13.09 -10.70
N ALA A 11 0.01 13.72 -9.71
CA ALA A 11 0.86 14.88 -9.93
C ALA A 11 2.07 14.55 -10.85
N TYR A 12 2.47 15.56 -11.63
CA TYR A 12 3.52 15.49 -12.66
C TYR A 12 4.87 16.07 -12.18
N ASP A 13 5.10 16.09 -10.87
CA ASP A 13 6.40 16.47 -10.29
C ASP A 13 7.46 15.35 -10.38
N TYR A 14 7.02 14.15 -10.73
CA TYR A 14 7.85 13.05 -11.22
C TYR A 14 7.39 12.64 -12.62
N HIS A 15 8.29 12.06 -13.42
CA HIS A 15 7.98 11.65 -14.80
C HIS A 15 7.70 10.14 -14.90
N PRO A 16 6.58 9.71 -15.53
CA PRO A 16 5.51 10.52 -16.12
C PRO A 16 4.51 11.10 -15.11
N ASN A 17 4.31 10.46 -13.96
CA ASN A 17 3.58 10.99 -12.78
C ASN A 17 4.07 10.24 -11.52
N ARG A 18 3.64 10.66 -10.32
CA ARG A 18 4.04 9.97 -9.07
C ARG A 18 3.62 8.50 -9.06
N LEU A 19 2.41 8.17 -9.51
CA LEU A 19 1.89 6.79 -9.49
C LEU A 19 2.81 5.82 -10.23
N GLU A 20 3.17 6.13 -11.47
CA GLU A 20 4.03 5.30 -12.31
C GLU A 20 5.43 5.12 -11.70
N VAL A 21 5.98 6.19 -11.12
CA VAL A 21 7.27 6.12 -10.41
C VAL A 21 7.17 5.27 -9.16
N ILE A 22 6.11 5.44 -8.35
CA ILE A 22 5.89 4.68 -7.12
C ILE A 22 5.70 3.20 -7.44
N ILE A 23 4.89 2.83 -8.44
CA ILE A 23 4.70 1.43 -8.85
C ILE A 23 6.05 0.80 -9.19
N LYS A 24 6.87 1.48 -10.02
CA LYS A 24 8.19 0.97 -10.42
C LYS A 24 9.14 0.81 -9.23
N LEU A 25 9.15 1.77 -8.29
CA LEU A 25 9.96 1.70 -7.08
C LEU A 25 9.50 0.55 -6.17
N LEU A 26 8.19 0.33 -6.07
CA LEU A 26 7.62 -0.75 -5.27
C LEU A 26 7.92 -2.13 -5.87
N GLU A 27 7.90 -2.28 -7.21
CA GLU A 27 8.34 -3.53 -7.84
C GLU A 27 9.80 -3.87 -7.50
N ASN A 28 10.67 -2.87 -7.55
CA ASN A 28 12.07 -3.04 -7.15
C ASN A 28 12.20 -3.31 -5.65
N PHE A 29 11.41 -2.63 -4.81
CA PHE A 29 11.36 -2.91 -3.38
C PHE A 29 10.96 -4.37 -3.11
N LEU A 30 9.94 -4.89 -3.78
CA LEU A 30 9.49 -6.29 -3.61
C LEU A 30 10.61 -7.28 -3.95
N ASN A 31 11.33 -7.07 -5.05
CA ASN A 31 12.48 -7.92 -5.41
C ASN A 31 13.53 -7.94 -4.29
N ASN A 32 14.01 -6.76 -3.91
CA ASN A 32 15.06 -6.65 -2.89
C ASN A 32 14.59 -7.14 -1.52
N PHE A 33 13.31 -6.93 -1.19
CA PHE A 33 12.74 -7.35 0.08
C PHE A 33 12.70 -8.88 0.17
N PHE A 34 12.20 -9.58 -0.85
CA PHE A 34 12.15 -11.04 -0.82
C PHE A 34 13.52 -11.70 -0.97
N ASP A 35 14.47 -11.06 -1.68
CA ASP A 35 15.86 -11.51 -1.73
C ASP A 35 16.52 -11.54 -0.34
N GLN A 36 16.23 -10.55 0.51
CA GLN A 36 16.78 -10.47 1.86
C GLN A 36 15.91 -11.17 2.91
N ASN A 37 14.60 -11.35 2.64
CA ASN A 37 13.61 -11.85 3.59
C ASN A 37 12.74 -12.96 2.97
N PRO A 38 13.31 -14.14 2.67
CA PRO A 38 12.66 -15.19 1.86
C PRO A 38 11.40 -15.80 2.49
N ILE A 39 11.23 -15.70 3.80
CA ILE A 39 10.06 -16.23 4.54
C ILE A 39 9.03 -15.16 4.91
N SER A 40 9.31 -13.90 4.59
CA SER A 40 8.38 -12.81 4.90
C SER A 40 7.18 -12.81 3.95
N GLN A 41 6.14 -12.10 4.34
CA GLN A 41 4.93 -11.92 3.54
C GLN A 41 4.61 -10.44 3.42
N ILE A 42 4.05 -10.05 2.28
CA ILE A 42 3.56 -8.69 2.06
C ILE A 42 2.09 -8.77 1.62
N GLY A 43 1.28 -7.86 2.14
CA GLY A 43 -0.06 -7.55 1.65
C GLY A 43 -0.11 -6.10 1.19
N ILE A 44 -1.02 -5.80 0.26
CA ILE A 44 -1.17 -4.48 -0.35
C ILE A 44 -2.58 -3.95 -0.11
N ILE A 45 -2.63 -2.80 0.54
CA ILE A 45 -3.83 -2.00 0.77
C ILE A 45 -3.66 -0.70 0.00
N VAL A 46 -4.74 -0.21 -0.60
CA VAL A 46 -4.79 1.11 -1.21
C VAL A 46 -5.80 1.99 -0.50
N THR A 47 -5.55 3.29 -0.48
CA THR A 47 -6.50 4.26 0.08
C THR A 47 -6.83 5.39 -0.90
N SER A 48 -8.12 5.63 -1.06
CA SER A 48 -8.71 6.66 -1.92
C SER A 48 -10.19 6.79 -1.63
N ASN A 49 -10.80 7.89 -2.09
CA ASN A 49 -12.23 8.15 -1.89
C ASN A 49 -12.68 8.02 -0.41
N SER A 50 -11.83 8.45 0.52
CA SER A 50 -11.99 8.35 1.98
C SER A 50 -12.20 6.93 2.50
N LYS A 51 -11.69 5.92 1.77
CA LYS A 51 -11.79 4.50 2.08
C LYS A 51 -10.44 3.80 1.92
N ALA A 52 -10.35 2.58 2.40
CA ALA A 52 -9.21 1.70 2.21
C ALA A 52 -9.68 0.32 1.72
N ASN A 53 -8.93 -0.29 0.82
CA ASN A 53 -9.26 -1.58 0.21
C ASN A 53 -8.02 -2.46 0.13
N ILE A 54 -8.17 -3.74 0.44
CA ILE A 54 -7.14 -4.76 0.19
C ILE A 54 -7.17 -5.08 -1.31
N ILE A 55 -6.05 -4.92 -2.00
CA ILE A 55 -5.90 -5.32 -3.41
C ILE A 55 -5.02 -6.57 -3.57
N CYS A 56 -4.29 -6.94 -2.51
CA CYS A 56 -3.58 -8.21 -2.42
C CYS A 56 -3.47 -8.64 -0.95
N ASP A 57 -3.92 -9.85 -0.64
CA ASP A 57 -3.76 -10.46 0.68
C ASP A 57 -2.28 -10.72 1.00
N LEU A 58 -1.98 -10.98 2.28
CA LEU A 58 -0.64 -11.41 2.70
C LEU A 58 -0.20 -12.64 1.90
N THR A 59 0.92 -12.51 1.20
CA THR A 59 1.50 -13.58 0.39
C THR A 59 3.01 -13.41 0.28
N SER A 60 3.71 -14.51 0.03
CA SER A 60 5.12 -14.52 -0.39
C SER A 60 5.27 -14.63 -1.91
N ASP A 61 4.14 -14.69 -2.65
CA ASP A 61 4.12 -14.71 -4.12
C ASP A 61 4.35 -13.29 -4.66
N ASP A 62 5.58 -13.03 -5.10
CA ASP A 62 6.00 -11.74 -5.64
C ASP A 62 5.27 -11.38 -6.96
N HIS A 63 4.93 -12.37 -7.78
CA HIS A 63 4.20 -12.19 -9.03
C HIS A 63 2.77 -11.70 -8.77
N LYS A 64 2.08 -12.27 -7.77
CA LYS A 64 0.74 -11.82 -7.36
C LYS A 64 0.78 -10.37 -6.87
N LEU A 65 1.81 -10.01 -6.10
CA LEU A 65 1.99 -8.65 -5.59
C LEU A 65 2.28 -7.64 -6.72
N LYS A 66 3.22 -7.95 -7.61
CA LYS A 66 3.54 -7.10 -8.78
C LYS A 66 2.33 -6.93 -9.71
N THR A 67 1.55 -8.00 -9.92
CA THR A 67 0.32 -7.93 -10.71
C THR A 67 -0.71 -7.00 -10.07
N ALA A 68 -0.89 -7.08 -8.75
CA ALA A 68 -1.79 -6.17 -8.03
C ALA A 68 -1.34 -4.71 -8.15
N LEU A 69 -0.03 -4.42 -8.06
CA LEU A 69 0.50 -3.07 -8.25
C LEU A 69 0.21 -2.52 -9.66
N LYS A 70 0.45 -3.32 -10.71
CA LYS A 70 0.19 -2.91 -12.11
C LYS A 70 -1.28 -2.65 -12.42
N ASN A 71 -2.19 -3.27 -11.67
CA ASN A 71 -3.63 -3.08 -11.86
C ASN A 71 -4.16 -1.78 -11.23
N ILE A 72 -3.33 -1.05 -10.48
CA ILE A 72 -3.68 0.27 -9.95
C ILE A 72 -3.72 1.27 -11.11
N SER A 73 -4.91 1.54 -11.61
CA SER A 73 -5.14 2.38 -12.79
C SER A 73 -5.99 3.62 -12.52
N SER A 74 -6.66 3.67 -11.35
CA SER A 74 -7.54 4.78 -10.97
C SER A 74 -7.08 5.41 -9.66
N ALA A 75 -6.95 6.73 -9.66
CA ALA A 75 -6.69 7.54 -8.48
C ALA A 75 -7.81 8.57 -8.30
N GLY A 76 -8.11 8.95 -7.06
CA GLY A 76 -9.14 9.97 -6.82
C GLY A 76 -9.54 10.17 -5.37
N GLY A 77 -10.19 11.31 -5.12
CA GLY A 77 -10.66 11.70 -3.80
C GLY A 77 -9.52 11.83 -2.79
N PHE A 78 -9.86 11.68 -1.51
CA PHE A 78 -8.93 11.80 -0.39
C PHE A 78 -8.52 10.42 0.16
N PRO A 79 -7.33 10.28 0.77
CA PRO A 79 -6.99 9.07 1.50
C PRO A 79 -7.66 9.03 2.88
N SER A 80 -7.65 7.86 3.52
CA SER A 80 -8.04 7.66 4.92
C SER A 80 -7.00 6.78 5.61
N ILE A 81 -6.17 7.38 6.46
CA ILE A 81 -5.14 6.68 7.21
C ILE A 81 -5.77 5.75 8.25
N GLN A 82 -6.82 6.19 8.94
CA GLN A 82 -7.48 5.42 9.99
C GLN A 82 -8.01 4.10 9.42
N ASN A 83 -8.83 4.16 8.37
CA ASN A 83 -9.38 2.96 7.73
C ASN A 83 -8.27 2.04 7.21
N SER A 84 -7.18 2.62 6.68
CA SER A 84 -6.06 1.84 6.16
C SER A 84 -5.32 1.08 7.26
N ILE A 85 -5.06 1.73 8.40
CA ILE A 85 -4.41 1.11 9.56
C ILE A 85 -5.33 0.07 10.19
N GLU A 86 -6.62 0.36 10.36
CA GLU A 86 -7.59 -0.61 10.91
C GLU A 86 -7.65 -1.88 10.07
N ILE A 87 -7.69 -1.77 8.74
CA ILE A 87 -7.61 -2.93 7.85
C ILE A 87 -6.25 -3.63 7.99
N GLY A 88 -5.14 -2.87 8.01
CA GLY A 88 -3.80 -3.42 8.17
C GLY A 88 -3.64 -4.22 9.46
N VAL A 89 -4.14 -3.69 10.58
CA VAL A 89 -4.16 -4.36 11.89
C VAL A 89 -4.96 -5.66 11.80
N ARG A 90 -6.18 -5.64 11.25
CA ARG A 90 -7.00 -6.86 11.07
C ARG A 90 -6.31 -7.92 10.21
N VAL A 91 -5.65 -7.52 9.13
CA VAL A 91 -4.88 -8.43 8.27
C VAL A 91 -3.72 -9.07 9.06
N LEU A 92 -3.10 -8.31 9.98
CA LEU A 92 -1.97 -8.76 10.80
C LEU A 92 -2.41 -9.50 12.09
N GLU A 93 -3.70 -9.57 12.42
CA GLU A 93 -4.19 -10.32 13.60
C GLU A 93 -3.87 -11.81 13.50
N GLY A 94 -3.92 -12.38 12.28
CA GLY A 94 -3.60 -13.79 12.03
C GLY A 94 -2.09 -14.11 12.08
N VAL A 95 -1.22 -13.11 12.18
CA VAL A 95 0.24 -13.30 12.21
C VAL A 95 0.68 -13.65 13.63
N PRO A 96 1.53 -14.70 13.82
CA PRO A 96 2.03 -15.09 15.13
C PRO A 96 2.68 -13.93 15.90
N SER A 97 2.51 -13.91 17.22
CA SER A 97 3.08 -12.86 18.09
C SER A 97 4.60 -12.86 18.16
N SER A 98 5.25 -13.98 17.83
CA SER A 98 6.70 -14.10 17.70
C SER A 98 7.26 -13.40 16.46
N SER A 99 6.40 -13.05 15.49
CA SER A 99 6.79 -12.38 14.26
C SER A 99 6.60 -10.87 14.39
N SER A 100 7.49 -10.10 13.77
CA SER A 100 7.29 -8.67 13.60
C SER A 100 6.08 -8.40 12.72
N ARG A 101 5.29 -7.39 13.11
CA ARG A 101 4.10 -6.93 12.39
C ARG A 101 4.32 -5.49 11.99
N GLU A 102 4.52 -5.27 10.70
CA GLU A 102 5.00 -3.99 10.17
C GLU A 102 4.00 -3.41 9.16
N ILE A 103 3.78 -2.10 9.25
CA ILE A 103 2.96 -1.34 8.31
C ILE A 103 3.84 -0.23 7.73
N LEU A 104 4.11 -0.32 6.42
CA LEU A 104 4.73 0.74 5.63
C LEU A 104 3.65 1.48 4.83
N ILE A 105 3.57 2.80 5.00
CA ILE A 105 2.62 3.67 4.31
C ILE A 105 3.38 4.55 3.31
N ILE A 106 3.01 4.46 2.03
CA ILE A 106 3.45 5.39 0.99
C ILE A 106 2.34 6.43 0.83
N TYR A 107 2.60 7.65 1.29
CA TYR A 107 1.61 8.70 1.39
C TYR A 107 1.94 9.86 0.44
N SER A 108 0.97 10.28 -0.38
CA SER A 108 1.16 11.31 -1.42
C SER A 108 0.46 12.63 -1.05
N SER A 109 -0.68 12.53 -0.37
CA SER A 109 -1.50 13.66 0.04
C SER A 109 -0.85 14.45 1.18
N THR A 110 -1.33 15.68 1.40
CA THR A 110 -1.04 16.47 2.60
C THR A 110 -2.18 16.44 3.62
N THR A 111 -3.29 15.79 3.26
CA THR A 111 -4.52 15.71 4.07
C THR A 111 -5.11 14.31 4.05
N THR A 112 -5.71 13.91 5.17
CA THR A 112 -6.46 12.65 5.33
C THR A 112 -7.93 12.95 5.66
N CYS A 113 -8.83 12.05 5.27
CA CYS A 113 -10.25 12.12 5.56
C CYS A 113 -10.61 10.88 6.40
N ASP A 114 -10.56 11.02 7.72
CA ASP A 114 -10.78 9.94 8.67
C ASP A 114 -12.07 10.13 9.47
N PRO A 115 -12.80 9.04 9.78
CA PRO A 115 -14.11 9.11 10.45
C PRO A 115 -14.02 9.44 11.95
N GLY A 116 -12.87 9.25 12.60
CA GLY A 116 -12.67 9.43 14.03
C GLY A 116 -11.35 10.09 14.39
N ASP A 117 -11.03 10.04 15.68
CA ASP A 117 -9.73 10.46 16.21
C ASP A 117 -8.70 9.38 15.91
N ILE A 118 -7.55 9.78 15.36
CA ILE A 118 -6.49 8.88 14.85
C ILE A 118 -5.18 9.10 15.58
#